data_AF-A0A7W8N3G1-F1
#
_entry.id   AF-A0A7W8N3G1-F1
#
_cell.length_a   1.000
_cell.length_b   1.000
_cell.length_c   1.000
_cell.angle_alpha   90.00
_cell.angle_beta   90.00
_cell.angle_gamma   90.00
#
_symmetry.space_group_name_H-M   'P 1'
#
loop_
_entity.id
_entity.type
_entity.pdbx_description
1 polymer ?
#
loop_
_entity_poly.entity_id
_entity_poly.type
_entity_poly.pdbx_seq_one_letter_code
_entity_poly.pdbx_strand_id
1 'polypeptide(L)'
;MKLRPVLFTLALFTAVAIAQPPGPPPAGPPPPPLDLHGALMNLADQPATHTSFSFDRSMIQIAQNLLESNGLDANRAPAALTGISIDNYRYPRPAFYTPEAMDAIIASYNAAGWKHLVNANQNSANTAQPRNTVTDLWLHFAGADITGVTVINRSARDMSVIQIACELRPLDLVHLSGHFGIPRVDPGAVMVPAPPGR
;
A
#
# COMPACT_ATOMS: atom_id res chain seq x y z
N MET A 1 -42.82 11.17 83.01
CA MET A 1 -41.74 10.55 82.20
C MET A 1 -41.19 11.61 81.28
N LYS A 2 -39.90 11.93 81.40
CA LYS A 2 -39.21 13.05 80.74
C LYS A 2 -38.59 12.54 79.43
N LEU A 3 -39.01 13.07 78.27
CA LEU A 3 -38.27 12.91 77.01
C LEU A 3 -37.55 14.21 76.68
N ARG A 4 -36.22 14.14 76.57
CA ARG A 4 -35.34 15.21 76.10
C ARG A 4 -35.18 15.08 74.58
N PRO A 5 -35.26 16.16 73.79
CA PRO A 5 -34.82 16.12 72.41
C PRO A 5 -33.31 16.44 72.35
N VAL A 6 -32.54 15.58 71.68
CA VAL A 6 -31.13 15.80 71.36
C VAL A 6 -31.07 16.47 69.99
N LEU A 7 -30.58 17.70 69.95
CA LEU A 7 -30.26 18.42 68.71
C LEU A 7 -28.98 17.82 68.11
N PHE A 8 -29.09 17.24 66.91
CA PHE A 8 -27.95 16.86 66.08
C PHE A 8 -27.61 18.02 65.14
N THR A 9 -26.44 18.63 65.33
CA THR A 9 -25.91 19.69 64.47
C THR A 9 -25.23 19.05 63.26
N LEU A 10 -25.83 19.20 62.08
CA LEU A 10 -25.26 18.72 60.80
C LEU A 10 -24.28 19.78 60.26
N ALA A 11 -22.98 19.50 60.30
CA ALA A 11 -21.97 20.34 59.66
C ALA A 11 -21.92 20.06 58.15
N LEU A 12 -22.26 21.07 57.35
CA LEU A 12 -22.26 21.02 55.89
C LEU A 12 -20.84 21.28 55.37
N PHE A 13 -20.13 20.25 54.91
CA PHE A 13 -18.88 20.41 54.16
C PHE A 13 -19.21 20.54 52.67
N THR A 14 -19.10 21.75 52.12
CA THR A 14 -19.13 21.98 50.67
C THR A 14 -17.79 21.61 50.06
N ALA A 15 -17.71 20.40 49.50
CA ALA A 15 -16.61 20.01 48.63
C ALA A 15 -16.81 20.63 47.24
N VAL A 16 -15.96 21.61 46.88
CA VAL A 16 -15.88 22.11 45.51
C VAL A 16 -15.18 21.04 44.66
N ALA A 17 -15.97 20.31 43.86
CA ALA A 17 -15.44 19.40 42.85
C ALA A 17 -14.89 20.24 41.68
N ILE A 18 -13.57 20.31 41.57
CA ILE A 18 -12.88 20.80 40.38
C ILE A 18 -13.17 19.81 39.25
N ALA A 19 -14.07 20.18 38.34
CA ALA A 19 -14.37 19.41 37.15
C ALA A 19 -13.12 19.36 36.26
N GLN A 20 -12.53 18.18 36.12
CA GLN A 20 -11.49 17.96 35.10
C GLN A 20 -12.13 18.03 33.71
N PRO A 21 -11.52 18.74 32.74
CA PRO A 21 -11.98 18.69 31.36
C PRO A 21 -11.95 17.25 30.85
N PRO A 22 -12.92 16.83 30.01
CA PRO A 22 -12.95 15.48 29.47
C PRO A 22 -11.62 15.20 28.76
N GLY A 23 -10.91 14.17 29.20
CA GLY A 23 -9.71 13.70 28.54
C GLY A 23 -10.02 13.29 27.09
N PRO A 24 -9.01 13.28 26.20
CA PRO A 24 -9.18 12.77 24.85
C PRO A 24 -9.75 11.34 24.92
N PRO A 25 -10.69 10.97 24.03
CA PRO A 25 -11.24 9.63 24.00
C PRO A 25 -10.09 8.61 23.90
N PRO A 26 -10.16 7.47 24.61
CA PRO A 26 -9.16 6.43 24.47
C PRO A 26 -9.06 6.09 22.98
N ALA A 27 -7.83 6.14 22.45
CA ALA A 27 -7.56 5.68 21.10
C ALA A 27 -8.16 4.27 20.98
N GLY A 28 -9.13 4.11 20.09
CA GLY A 28 -9.75 2.82 19.84
C GLY A 28 -8.68 1.79 19.51
N PRO A 29 -8.97 0.49 19.69
CA PRO A 29 -8.06 -0.55 19.23
C PRO A 29 -7.63 -0.26 17.79
N PRO A 30 -6.34 -0.38 17.45
CA PRO A 30 -5.88 -0.15 16.09
C PRO A 30 -6.76 -0.96 15.14
N PRO A 31 -7.20 -0.37 14.01
CA PRO A 31 -8.00 -1.10 13.04
C PRO A 31 -7.28 -2.42 12.73
N PRO A 32 -8.01 -3.55 12.64
CA PRO A 32 -7.40 -4.82 12.29
C PRO A 32 -6.61 -4.64 10.98
N PRO A 33 -5.45 -5.32 10.82
CA PRO A 33 -4.70 -5.28 9.58
C PRO A 33 -5.66 -5.58 8.44
N LEU A 34 -5.81 -4.63 7.51
CA LEU A 34 -6.67 -4.83 6.36
C LEU A 34 -6.15 -6.06 5.61
N ASP A 35 -7.03 -7.01 5.33
CA ASP A 35 -6.71 -8.07 4.36
C ASP A 35 -6.59 -7.42 2.98
N LEU A 36 -5.36 -7.04 2.63
CA LEU A 36 -5.04 -6.37 1.37
C LEU A 36 -5.46 -7.22 0.17
N HIS A 37 -5.33 -8.55 0.27
CA HIS A 37 -5.73 -9.45 -0.79
C HIS A 37 -7.25 -9.42 -0.99
N GLY A 38 -8.01 -9.54 0.10
CA GLY A 38 -9.46 -9.38 0.09
C GLY A 38 -9.91 -8.02 -0.43
N ALA A 39 -9.21 -6.94 -0.07
CA ALA A 39 -9.52 -5.60 -0.55
C ALA A 39 -9.27 -5.44 -2.06
N LEU A 40 -8.20 -6.05 -2.59
CA LEU A 40 -7.91 -6.07 -4.03
C LEU A 40 -8.96 -6.88 -4.81
N MET A 41 -9.37 -8.05 -4.30
CA MET A 41 -10.44 -8.84 -4.92
C MET A 41 -11.78 -8.10 -4.98
N ASN A 42 -12.08 -7.28 -3.97
CA ASN A 42 -13.32 -6.53 -3.87
C ASN A 42 -13.19 -5.07 -4.35
N LEU A 43 -12.11 -4.73 -5.04
CA LEU A 43 -11.86 -3.35 -5.49
C LEU A 43 -12.89 -2.90 -6.54
N ALA A 44 -13.32 -3.81 -7.41
CA ALA A 44 -14.33 -3.55 -8.42
C ALA A 44 -15.73 -3.96 -7.96
N ASP A 45 -16.74 -3.28 -8.50
CA ASP A 45 -18.17 -3.50 -8.23
C ASP A 45 -18.75 -4.81 -8.79
N GLN A 46 -17.93 -5.67 -9.37
CA GLN A 46 -18.35 -6.88 -10.05
C GLN A 46 -17.30 -8.00 -9.94
N PRO A 47 -17.73 -9.27 -10.03
CA PRO A 47 -16.80 -10.39 -10.02
C PRO A 47 -15.90 -10.39 -11.27
N ALA A 48 -14.65 -10.82 -11.08
CA ALA A 48 -13.68 -11.02 -12.14
C ALA A 48 -13.32 -12.50 -12.31
N THR A 49 -12.94 -12.87 -13.54
CA THR A 49 -12.11 -14.06 -13.73
C THR A 49 -10.71 -13.72 -13.25
N HIS A 50 -10.20 -14.52 -12.30
CA HIS A 50 -8.90 -14.32 -11.67
C HIS A 50 -7.92 -15.41 -12.10
N THR A 51 -6.73 -14.99 -12.51
CA THR A 51 -5.59 -15.89 -12.76
C THR A 51 -4.38 -15.36 -12.03
N SER A 52 -3.68 -16.23 -11.32
CA SER A 52 -2.48 -15.85 -10.59
C SER A 52 -1.34 -16.83 -10.79
N PHE A 53 -0.12 -16.32 -10.69
CA PHE A 53 1.08 -17.13 -10.56
C PHE A 53 2.09 -16.41 -9.66
N SER A 54 2.91 -17.18 -8.99
CA SER A 54 3.99 -16.65 -8.17
C SER A 54 5.24 -17.50 -8.31
N PHE A 55 6.38 -16.84 -8.18
CA PHE A 55 7.69 -17.48 -8.10
C PHE A 55 8.35 -17.00 -6.81
N ASP A 56 8.75 -17.95 -5.98
CA ASP A 56 9.56 -17.67 -4.79
C ASP A 56 11.06 -17.70 -5.10
N ARG A 57 11.88 -17.35 -4.11
CA ARG A 57 13.35 -17.31 -4.22
C ARG A 57 13.93 -18.63 -4.73
N SER A 58 13.39 -19.78 -4.30
CA SER A 58 13.90 -21.08 -4.71
C SER A 58 13.60 -21.36 -6.18
N MET A 59 12.39 -21.03 -6.64
CA MET A 59 12.01 -21.16 -8.05
C MET A 59 12.84 -20.22 -8.94
N ILE A 60 13.07 -18.99 -8.48
CA ILE A 60 13.90 -18.01 -9.20
C ILE A 60 15.34 -18.51 -9.30
N GLN A 61 15.93 -19.07 -8.24
CA GLN A 61 17.28 -19.64 -8.27
C GLN A 61 17.38 -20.85 -9.20
N ILE A 62 16.37 -21.73 -9.20
CA ILE A 62 16.31 -22.85 -10.15
C ILE A 62 16.26 -22.34 -11.58
N ALA A 63 15.44 -21.32 -11.86
CA ALA A 63 15.36 -20.70 -13.17
C ALA A 63 16.72 -20.12 -13.60
N GLN A 64 17.42 -19.40 -12.71
CA GLN A 64 18.76 -18.88 -12.98
C GLN A 64 19.73 -20.01 -13.38
N ASN A 65 19.82 -21.07 -12.57
CA ASN A 65 20.69 -22.22 -12.86
C ASN A 65 20.36 -22.89 -14.20
N LEU A 66 19.06 -23.00 -14.54
CA LEU A 66 18.64 -23.55 -15.84
C LEU A 66 19.05 -22.64 -17.00
N LEU A 67 18.93 -21.32 -16.87
CA LEU A 67 19.37 -20.38 -17.90
C LEU A 67 20.90 -20.47 -18.11
N GLU A 68 21.67 -20.50 -17.03
CA GLU A 68 23.14 -20.65 -17.09
C GLU A 68 23.53 -21.96 -17.78
N SER A 69 22.88 -23.07 -17.43
CA SER A 69 23.14 -24.38 -18.03
C SER A 69 22.86 -24.43 -19.54
N ASN A 70 21.98 -23.55 -20.03
CA ASN A 70 21.63 -23.41 -21.45
C ASN A 70 22.49 -22.34 -22.16
N GLY A 71 23.55 -21.83 -21.53
CA GLY A 71 24.48 -20.87 -22.10
C GLY A 71 23.94 -19.43 -22.18
N LEU A 72 22.84 -19.12 -21.48
CA LEU A 72 22.32 -17.77 -21.34
C LEU A 72 22.95 -17.11 -20.11
N ASP A 73 23.37 -15.86 -20.26
CA ASP A 73 23.95 -15.06 -19.17
C ASP A 73 22.88 -14.73 -18.11
N ALA A 74 22.84 -15.49 -17.01
CA ALA A 74 21.87 -15.30 -15.94
C ALA A 74 22.17 -14.09 -15.04
N ASN A 75 23.31 -13.42 -15.22
CA ASN A 75 23.69 -12.24 -14.43
C ASN A 75 22.98 -10.95 -14.82
N ARG A 76 22.00 -11.00 -15.74
CA ARG A 76 21.44 -9.77 -16.34
C ARG A 76 20.15 -9.22 -15.75
N ALA A 77 19.52 -9.82 -14.73
CA ALA A 77 18.28 -9.20 -14.21
C ALA A 77 17.83 -9.42 -12.74
N PRO A 78 18.20 -10.45 -11.94
CA PRO A 78 17.55 -10.53 -10.62
C PRO A 78 18.39 -11.05 -9.45
N ALA A 79 19.65 -10.64 -9.27
CA ALA A 79 20.40 -10.98 -8.05
C ALA A 79 19.70 -10.50 -6.76
N ALA A 80 18.86 -9.47 -6.90
CA ALA A 80 18.08 -8.89 -5.82
C ALA A 80 16.61 -9.29 -5.80
N LEU A 81 16.07 -10.03 -6.79
CA LEU A 81 14.66 -10.46 -6.72
C LEU A 81 14.55 -11.70 -5.85
N THR A 82 13.61 -11.66 -4.92
CA THR A 82 13.39 -12.73 -3.93
C THR A 82 12.02 -13.36 -4.08
N GLY A 83 11.11 -12.68 -4.78
CA GLY A 83 9.84 -13.25 -5.20
C GLY A 83 9.08 -12.32 -6.13
N ILE A 84 8.19 -12.88 -6.93
CA ILE A 84 7.23 -12.14 -7.73
C ILE A 84 5.89 -12.86 -7.72
N SER A 85 4.81 -12.12 -7.53
CA SER A 85 3.44 -12.60 -7.74
C SER A 85 2.73 -11.66 -8.71
N ILE A 86 1.91 -12.26 -9.57
CA ILE A 86 1.09 -11.54 -10.52
C ILE A 86 -0.33 -12.08 -10.40
N ASP A 87 -1.26 -11.19 -10.09
CA ASP A 87 -2.70 -11.44 -10.08
C ASP A 87 -3.35 -10.64 -11.22
N ASN A 88 -4.01 -11.34 -12.14
CA ASN A 88 -4.76 -10.71 -13.22
C ASN A 88 -6.26 -10.94 -13.01
N TYR A 89 -7.02 -9.86 -13.17
CA TYR A 89 -8.47 -9.83 -13.02
C TYR A 89 -9.07 -9.36 -14.33
N ARG A 90 -9.96 -10.18 -14.90
CA ARG A 90 -10.70 -9.87 -16.12
C ARG A 90 -12.17 -9.68 -15.80
N TYR A 91 -12.70 -8.51 -16.14
CA TYR A 91 -14.10 -8.17 -15.88
C TYR A 91 -14.98 -8.37 -17.12
N PRO A 92 -16.22 -8.89 -16.95
CA PRO A 92 -17.14 -9.14 -18.06
C PRO A 92 -17.68 -7.84 -18.69
N ARG A 93 -17.73 -6.75 -17.92
CA ARG A 93 -18.15 -5.40 -18.34
C ARG A 93 -17.12 -4.37 -17.88
N PRO A 94 -17.16 -3.12 -18.36
CA PRO A 94 -16.31 -2.09 -17.81
C PRO A 94 -16.51 -1.99 -16.29
N ALA A 95 -15.43 -2.10 -15.52
CA ALA A 95 -15.45 -2.10 -14.07
C ALA A 95 -15.57 -0.69 -13.50
N PHE A 96 -16.34 -0.57 -12.43
CA PHE A 96 -16.25 0.57 -11.54
C PHE A 96 -15.39 0.16 -10.34
N TYR A 97 -14.19 0.71 -10.27
CA TYR A 97 -13.32 0.57 -9.10
C TYR A 97 -13.84 1.49 -8.01
N THR A 98 -14.31 0.91 -6.90
CA THR A 98 -14.94 1.68 -5.84
C THR A 98 -13.90 2.59 -5.16
N PRO A 99 -14.14 3.91 -5.08
CA PRO A 99 -13.22 4.84 -4.46
C PRO A 99 -12.89 4.46 -3.01
N GLU A 100 -13.90 3.98 -2.28
CA GLU A 100 -13.79 3.60 -0.87
C GLU A 100 -12.83 2.41 -0.68
N ALA A 101 -12.91 1.38 -1.53
CA ALA A 101 -11.99 0.25 -1.46
C ALA A 101 -10.58 0.67 -1.88
N MET A 102 -10.45 1.54 -2.87
CA MET A 102 -9.14 2.08 -3.29
C MET A 102 -8.50 2.90 -2.17
N ASP A 103 -9.26 3.75 -1.49
CA ASP A 103 -8.77 4.56 -0.38
C ASP A 103 -8.35 3.68 0.81
N ALA A 104 -9.07 2.60 1.08
CA ALA A 104 -8.69 1.62 2.10
C ALA A 104 -7.38 0.90 1.76
N ILE A 105 -7.16 0.54 0.49
CA ILE A 105 -5.89 -0.03 -0.01
C ILE A 105 -4.75 0.98 0.18
N ILE A 106 -4.95 2.23 -0.26
CA ILE A 106 -3.95 3.31 -0.12
C ILE A 106 -3.60 3.55 1.35
N ALA A 107 -4.61 3.63 2.22
CA ALA A 107 -4.42 3.81 3.65
C ALA A 107 -3.61 2.67 4.27
N SER A 108 -3.86 1.43 3.84
CA SER A 108 -3.15 0.25 4.33
C SER A 108 -1.69 0.22 3.88
N TYR A 109 -1.42 0.56 2.62
CA TYR A 109 -0.05 0.72 2.12
C TYR A 109 0.71 1.82 2.89
N ASN A 110 0.07 2.97 3.10
CA ASN A 110 0.67 4.08 3.85
C ASN A 110 0.95 3.69 5.32
N ALA A 111 0.02 3.00 5.97
CA ALA A 111 0.18 2.51 7.34
C ALA A 111 1.33 1.50 7.45
N ALA A 112 1.53 0.68 6.42
CA ALA A 112 2.65 -0.25 6.30
C ALA A 112 3.96 0.41 5.81
N GLY A 113 4.02 1.74 5.71
CA GLY A 113 5.25 2.47 5.37
C GLY A 113 5.59 2.53 3.88
N TRP A 114 4.72 2.03 3.00
CA TRP A 114 4.93 2.10 1.56
C TRP A 114 4.83 3.54 1.05
N LYS A 115 5.55 3.82 -0.02
CA LYS A 115 5.59 5.14 -0.68
C LYS A 115 4.99 5.02 -2.07
N HIS A 116 3.93 5.80 -2.32
CA HIS A 116 3.29 5.88 -3.63
C HIS A 116 4.08 6.82 -4.56
N LEU A 117 4.45 6.36 -5.75
CA LEU A 117 5.35 7.08 -6.67
C LEU A 117 4.67 7.55 -7.96
N VAL A 118 3.82 6.73 -8.57
CA VAL A 118 3.15 7.06 -9.84
C VAL A 118 1.68 7.34 -9.56
N ASN A 119 1.11 8.35 -10.21
CA ASN A 119 -0.28 8.76 -10.01
C ASN A 119 -0.66 9.15 -8.57
N ALA A 120 0.32 9.52 -7.74
CA ALA A 120 0.07 10.05 -6.39
C ALA A 120 -0.83 11.29 -6.34
N ASN A 121 -0.94 12.03 -7.44
CA ASN A 121 -1.81 13.22 -7.57
C ASN A 121 -3.21 12.89 -8.12
N GLN A 122 -3.45 11.65 -8.57
CA GLN A 122 -4.78 11.19 -8.95
C GLN A 122 -5.54 10.79 -7.68
N ASN A 123 -6.82 11.15 -7.60
CA ASN A 123 -7.68 10.67 -6.52
C ASN A 123 -8.43 9.40 -6.97
N SER A 124 -8.86 8.61 -5.98
CA SER A 124 -9.62 7.37 -6.18
C SER A 124 -10.90 7.61 -6.99
N ALA A 125 -11.62 8.70 -6.72
CA ALA A 125 -12.84 9.09 -7.43
C ALA A 125 -12.64 9.30 -8.94
N ASN A 126 -11.57 9.99 -9.35
CA ASN A 126 -11.25 10.29 -10.75
C ASN A 126 -10.75 9.06 -11.51
N THR A 127 -10.30 8.03 -10.79
CA THR A 127 -9.78 6.78 -11.37
C THR A 127 -10.74 5.60 -11.18
N ALA A 128 -11.97 5.86 -10.72
CA ALA A 128 -12.99 4.84 -10.51
C ALA A 128 -13.45 4.16 -11.81
N GLN A 129 -13.49 4.92 -12.92
CA GLN A 129 -13.76 4.40 -14.27
C GLN A 129 -12.68 4.89 -15.24
N PRO A 130 -11.54 4.21 -15.30
CA PRO A 130 -10.41 4.64 -16.11
C PRO A 130 -10.74 4.56 -17.61
N ARG A 131 -10.62 5.70 -18.31
CA ARG A 131 -10.70 5.76 -19.79
C ARG A 131 -9.42 5.24 -20.46
N ASN A 132 -8.29 5.45 -19.81
CA ASN A 132 -6.96 4.93 -20.15
C ASN A 132 -6.43 4.15 -18.96
N THR A 133 -5.46 3.28 -19.17
CA THR A 133 -4.81 2.55 -18.06
C THR A 133 -4.26 3.50 -17.01
N VAL A 134 -4.66 3.28 -15.77
CA VAL A 134 -4.12 3.94 -14.57
C VAL A 134 -3.14 2.97 -13.93
N THR A 135 -1.94 3.45 -13.63
CA THR A 135 -0.89 2.67 -12.99
C THR A 135 -0.56 3.29 -11.65
N ASP A 136 -0.72 2.54 -10.58
CA ASP A 136 -0.28 2.92 -9.25
C ASP A 136 1.00 2.12 -8.92
N LEU A 137 2.05 2.81 -8.49
CA LEU A 137 3.35 2.21 -8.16
C LEU A 137 3.72 2.54 -6.72
N TRP A 138 3.88 1.52 -5.89
CA TRP A 138 4.37 1.66 -4.52
C TRP A 138 5.71 0.99 -4.33
N LEU A 139 6.58 1.65 -3.56
CA LEU A 139 7.83 1.07 -3.07
C LEU A 139 7.82 0.95 -1.56
N HIS A 140 8.35 -0.17 -1.07
CA HIS A 140 8.65 -0.37 0.35
C HIS A 140 10.17 -0.30 0.56
N PHE A 141 10.58 0.36 1.64
CA PHE A 141 11.98 0.59 1.97
C PHE A 141 12.32 0.00 3.34
N ALA A 142 13.51 -0.59 3.44
CA ALA A 142 14.15 -0.89 4.72
C ALA A 142 15.48 -0.10 4.77
N GLY A 143 15.48 1.01 5.49
CA GLY A 143 16.60 1.95 5.45
C GLY A 143 16.74 2.58 4.05
N ALA A 144 17.89 2.37 3.42
CA ALA A 144 18.18 2.88 2.07
C ALA A 144 17.77 1.91 0.96
N ASP A 145 17.45 0.66 1.29
CA ASP A 145 17.19 -0.40 0.31
C ASP A 145 15.70 -0.55 0.03
N ILE A 146 15.38 -0.86 -1.22
CA ILE A 146 14.04 -1.20 -1.68
C ILE A 146 13.83 -2.68 -1.40
N THR A 147 12.83 -2.97 -0.58
CA THR A 147 12.48 -4.34 -0.19
C THR A 147 11.24 -4.87 -0.89
N GLY A 148 10.45 -3.97 -1.49
CA GLY A 148 9.23 -4.36 -2.17
C GLY A 148 8.78 -3.36 -3.24
N VAL A 149 8.16 -3.88 -4.28
CA VAL A 149 7.48 -3.11 -5.32
C VAL A 149 6.07 -3.65 -5.47
N THR A 150 5.06 -2.79 -5.46
CA THR A 150 3.71 -3.15 -5.90
C THR A 150 3.34 -2.27 -7.09
N VAL A 151 2.89 -2.89 -8.18
CA VAL A 151 2.26 -2.20 -9.31
C VAL A 151 0.81 -2.65 -9.40
N ILE A 152 -0.11 -1.70 -9.45
CA ILE A 152 -1.52 -1.96 -9.76
C ILE A 152 -1.84 -1.24 -11.06
N ASN A 153 -2.17 -1.98 -12.11
CA ASN A 153 -2.72 -1.41 -13.33
C ASN A 153 -4.23 -1.63 -13.35
N ARG A 154 -4.98 -0.57 -13.62
CA ARG A 154 -6.44 -0.55 -13.71
C ARG A 154 -6.84 0.02 -15.07
N SER A 155 -7.64 -0.72 -15.82
CA SER A 155 -8.19 -0.30 -17.10
C SER A 155 -9.70 -0.56 -17.11
N ALA A 156 -10.40 -0.21 -18.18
CA ALA A 156 -11.84 -0.39 -18.22
C ALA A 156 -12.27 -1.83 -17.90
N ARG A 157 -11.55 -2.86 -18.32
CA ARG A 157 -11.99 -4.27 -18.20
C ARG A 157 -10.95 -5.22 -17.60
N ASP A 158 -9.77 -4.71 -17.28
CA ASP A 158 -8.65 -5.53 -16.82
C ASP A 158 -7.98 -4.82 -15.65
N MET A 159 -7.61 -5.59 -14.62
CA MET A 159 -6.74 -5.15 -13.54
C MET A 159 -5.62 -6.14 -13.34
N SER A 160 -4.39 -5.66 -13.17
CA SER A 160 -3.24 -6.49 -12.81
C SER A 160 -2.61 -5.96 -11.53
N VAL A 161 -2.37 -6.84 -10.57
CA VAL A 161 -1.59 -6.55 -9.38
C VAL A 161 -0.29 -7.34 -9.49
N ILE A 162 0.83 -6.63 -9.44
CA ILE A 162 2.17 -7.21 -9.53
C ILE A 162 2.85 -6.86 -8.21
N GLN A 163 3.26 -7.87 -7.46
CA GLN A 163 4.01 -7.67 -6.22
C GLN A 163 5.38 -8.31 -6.38
N ILE A 164 6.41 -7.57 -6.03
CA ILE A 164 7.80 -7.99 -6.15
C ILE A 164 8.42 -7.85 -4.78
N ALA A 165 8.94 -8.96 -4.25
CA ALA A 165 9.82 -8.94 -3.11
C ALA A 165 11.27 -8.88 -3.63
N CYS A 166 12.05 -7.96 -3.09
CA CYS A 166 13.41 -7.72 -3.56
C CYS A 166 14.33 -7.19 -2.46
N GLU A 167 15.61 -7.07 -2.77
CA GLU A 167 16.66 -6.43 -1.96
C GLU A 167 17.49 -5.55 -2.89
N LEU A 168 16.90 -4.46 -3.38
CA LEU A 168 17.48 -3.58 -4.41
C LEU A 168 18.02 -2.30 -3.79
N ARG A 169 19.22 -1.88 -4.16
CA ARG A 169 19.67 -0.51 -3.86
C ARG A 169 19.04 0.43 -4.89
N PRO A 170 18.68 1.68 -4.53
CA PRO A 170 18.14 2.64 -5.49
C PRO A 170 19.07 2.91 -6.70
N LEU A 171 20.38 2.79 -6.53
CA LEU A 171 21.35 2.88 -7.64
C LEU A 171 21.19 1.74 -8.65
N ASP A 172 20.76 0.55 -8.20
CA ASP A 172 20.52 -0.59 -9.08
C ASP A 172 19.32 -0.33 -10.01
N LEU A 173 18.34 0.51 -9.60
CA LEU A 173 17.25 0.98 -10.50
C LEU A 173 17.76 1.91 -11.61
N VAL A 174 18.82 2.70 -11.36
CA VAL A 174 19.42 3.56 -12.41
C VAL A 174 20.08 2.69 -13.48
N HIS A 175 20.70 1.58 -13.10
CA HIS A 175 21.24 0.61 -14.06
C HIS A 175 20.15 -0.13 -14.85
N LEU A 176 18.92 -0.21 -14.32
CA LEU A 176 17.75 -0.71 -15.06
C LEU A 176 17.15 0.34 -16.01
N SER A 177 17.49 1.62 -15.85
CA SER A 177 17.05 2.68 -16.75
C SER A 177 17.63 2.49 -18.15
N GLY A 178 16.79 2.63 -19.19
CA GLY A 178 17.14 2.27 -20.57
C GLY A 178 16.85 0.83 -20.97
N HIS A 179 16.44 -0.03 -20.02
CA HIS A 179 15.91 -1.39 -20.26
C HIS A 179 14.45 -1.48 -19.76
N PHE A 180 13.68 -2.46 -20.24
CA PHE A 180 12.26 -2.66 -19.86
C PHE A 180 11.30 -1.49 -20.17
N GLY A 181 11.66 -0.59 -21.10
CA GLY A 181 10.82 0.57 -21.45
C GLY A 181 10.89 1.74 -20.45
N ILE A 182 11.76 1.66 -19.44
CA ILE A 182 12.06 2.78 -18.55
C ILE A 182 12.99 3.76 -19.29
N PRO A 183 12.62 5.05 -19.46
CA PRO A 183 13.49 6.04 -20.11
C PRO A 183 14.86 6.12 -19.43
N ARG A 184 15.93 6.33 -20.20
CA ARG A 184 17.27 6.51 -19.62
C ARG A 184 17.25 7.71 -18.69
N VAL A 185 17.66 7.51 -17.44
CA VAL A 185 17.87 8.62 -16.50
C VAL A 185 19.27 9.16 -16.79
N ASP A 186 19.35 10.41 -17.23
CA ASP A 186 20.63 11.10 -17.41
C ASP A 186 21.30 11.24 -16.03
N PRO A 187 22.56 10.80 -15.85
CA PRO A 187 23.32 11.00 -14.62
C PRO A 187 23.43 12.47 -14.17
N GLY A 188 23.21 13.44 -15.07
CA GLY A 188 23.13 14.87 -14.77
C GLY A 188 21.73 15.39 -14.44
N ALA A 189 20.69 14.55 -14.45
CA ALA A 189 19.33 14.96 -14.18
C ALA A 189 19.12 15.28 -12.70
N VAL A 190 18.93 16.56 -12.39
CA VAL A 190 18.47 17.02 -11.08
C VAL A 190 16.98 16.71 -10.94
N MET A 191 16.61 15.93 -9.94
CA MET A 191 15.21 15.76 -9.53
C MET A 191 14.68 17.12 -9.06
N VAL A 192 13.83 17.77 -9.87
CA VAL A 192 13.17 19.01 -9.47
C VAL A 192 11.86 18.63 -8.78
N PRO A 193 11.61 19.11 -7.54
CA PRO A 193 10.31 18.96 -6.90
C PRO A 193 9.21 19.48 -7.82
N ALA A 194 8.09 18.76 -7.89
CA ALA A 194 6.92 19.24 -8.62
C ALA A 194 6.55 20.65 -8.11
N PRO A 195 6.36 21.65 -8.99
CA PRO A 195 5.96 22.98 -8.58
C PRO A 195 4.65 22.90 -7.79
N PRO A 196 4.52 23.66 -6.68
CA PRO A 196 3.28 23.67 -5.93
C PRO A 196 2.15 24.23 -6.80
N GLY A 197 1.14 23.40 -7.05
CA GLY A 197 -0.15 23.80 -7.61
C GLY A 197 -0.27 23.68 -9.13
N ARG A 198 -0.71 22.49 -9.59
CA ARG A 198 -1.66 22.34 -10.70
C ARG A 198 -2.56 21.15 -10.44
#